data_AF-G5EQJ6-F1
#
_entry.id   AF-G5EQJ6-F1
#
_cell.length_a   1.000
_cell.length_b   1.000
_cell.length_c   1.000
_cell.angle_alpha   90.00
_cell.angle_beta   90.00
_cell.angle_gamma   90.00
#
_symmetry.space_group_name_H-M   'P 1'
#
loop_
_entity.id
_entity.type
_entity.pdbx_description
1 polymer ?
#
loop_
_entity_poly.entity_id
_entity_poly.type
_entity_poly.pdbx_seq_one_letter_code
_entity_poly.pdbx_strand_id
1 'polypeptide(L)'
;MAEVTLHNELVIHTNGDLPAVGAKLPEFSVLAADLSEISSADFAGKNLVLNIFPSVDTGVCANSVRTFNKQAAGLENTVVLCVSNDLPFAIGRFCAAEGIENVVTSSAFRSSFGEDFGVKLVDGPLAGLLARSVVVVNPAGEVVYTELVPETTNEPNYEAALAAIK
;
A
#
# COMPACT_ATOMS: atom_id res chain seq x y z
N MET A 1 1.01 -7.12 16.73
CA MET A 1 2.41 -7.08 16.23
C MET A 1 2.54 -8.30 15.37
N ALA A 2 2.66 -8.10 14.06
CA ALA A 2 2.62 -9.20 13.11
C ALA A 2 4.03 -9.64 12.70
N GLU A 3 4.15 -10.92 12.33
CA GLU A 3 5.38 -11.52 11.82
C GLU A 3 5.29 -11.66 10.30
N VAL A 4 6.37 -11.29 9.61
CA VAL A 4 6.57 -11.53 8.17
C VAL A 4 7.96 -12.11 7.96
N THR A 5 8.17 -12.78 6.83
CA THR A 5 9.47 -13.31 6.44
C THR A 5 10.08 -12.53 5.29
N LEU A 6 11.41 -12.59 5.21
CA LEU A 6 12.19 -12.19 4.05
C LEU A 6 13.02 -13.39 3.59
N HIS A 7 12.79 -13.81 2.33
CA HIS A 7 13.40 -15.00 1.74
C HIS A 7 13.13 -16.31 2.50
N ASN A 8 12.03 -16.39 3.25
CA ASN A 8 11.66 -17.51 4.12
C ASN A 8 12.69 -17.88 5.21
N GLU A 9 13.69 -17.02 5.45
CA GLU A 9 14.78 -17.29 6.40
C GLU A 9 14.79 -16.29 7.55
N LEU A 10 14.56 -15.01 7.24
CA LEU A 10 14.59 -13.93 8.23
C LEU A 10 13.17 -13.58 8.65
N VAL A 11 12.86 -13.77 9.93
CA VAL A 11 11.63 -13.26 10.54
C VAL A 11 11.83 -11.79 10.87
N ILE A 12 10.88 -10.97 10.45
CA ILE A 12 10.82 -9.52 10.66
C ILE A 12 9.46 -9.20 11.26
N HIS A 13 9.41 -8.23 12.17
CA HIS A 13 8.19 -7.83 12.85
C HIS A 13 7.70 -6.47 12.34
N THR A 14 6.38 -6.32 12.26
CA THR A 14 5.76 -5.00 12.09
C THR A 14 5.56 -4.33 13.46
N ASN A 15 5.28 -3.02 13.49
CA ASN A 15 5.05 -2.29 14.74
C ASN A 15 3.65 -2.54 15.34
N GLY A 16 2.75 -3.22 14.62
CA GLY A 16 1.34 -3.34 14.96
C GLY A 16 0.66 -4.41 14.14
N ASP A 17 -0.65 -4.27 13.94
CA ASP A 17 -1.45 -5.13 13.07
C ASP A 17 -2.18 -4.23 12.07
N LEU A 18 -2.46 -4.75 10.88
CA LEU A 18 -3.25 -4.03 9.88
C LEU A 18 -4.64 -3.63 10.44
N PRO A 19 -5.23 -2.53 9.97
CA PRO A 19 -6.60 -2.19 10.30
C PRO A 19 -7.56 -3.35 10.05
N ALA A 20 -8.41 -3.66 11.02
CA ALA A 20 -9.37 -4.76 10.88
C ALA A 20 -10.48 -4.40 9.86
N VAL A 21 -11.03 -5.40 9.19
CA VAL A 21 -12.24 -5.23 8.37
C VAL A 21 -13.38 -4.68 9.24
N GLY A 22 -14.09 -3.67 8.73
CA GLY A 22 -15.12 -2.91 9.42
C GLY A 22 -14.60 -1.72 10.23
N ALA A 23 -13.29 -1.58 10.42
CA ALA A 23 -12.71 -0.39 11.03
C ALA A 23 -12.76 0.81 10.09
N LYS A 24 -12.75 2.02 10.65
CA LYS A 24 -12.52 3.24 9.88
C LYS A 24 -11.06 3.29 9.42
N LEU A 25 -10.86 3.82 8.21
CA LEU A 25 -9.53 4.09 7.67
C LEU A 25 -8.78 5.07 8.60
N PRO A 26 -7.57 4.74 9.09
CA PRO A 26 -6.74 5.70 9.79
C PRO A 26 -6.46 6.93 8.93
N GLU A 27 -6.50 8.12 9.53
CA GLU A 27 -6.10 9.34 8.83
C GLU A 27 -4.62 9.27 8.46
N PHE A 28 -4.27 9.77 7.28
CA PHE A 28 -2.89 9.84 6.85
C PHE A 28 -2.63 11.08 6.02
N SER A 29 -1.35 11.47 6.03
CA SER A 29 -0.75 12.44 5.10
C SER A 29 0.53 11.84 4.53
N VAL A 30 0.65 11.81 3.21
CA VAL A 30 1.81 11.31 2.46
C VAL A 30 2.16 12.29 1.35
N LEU A 31 3.32 12.11 0.72
CA LEU A 31 3.80 13.03 -0.31
C LEU A 31 3.71 12.45 -1.72
N ALA A 32 3.20 13.24 -2.66
CA ALA A 32 3.33 12.98 -4.08
C ALA A 32 4.77 13.19 -4.57
N ALA A 33 5.04 12.82 -5.82
CA ALA A 33 6.35 12.97 -6.45
C ALA A 33 6.82 14.44 -6.57
N ASP A 34 5.88 15.38 -6.66
CA ASP A 34 6.12 16.82 -6.73
C ASP A 34 6.21 17.49 -5.34
N LEU A 35 6.24 16.69 -4.27
CA LEU A 35 6.24 17.13 -2.87
C LEU A 35 4.91 17.76 -2.39
N SER A 36 3.86 17.71 -3.19
CA SER A 36 2.51 18.04 -2.71
C SER A 36 2.01 16.99 -1.71
N GLU A 37 1.16 17.43 -0.79
CA GLU A 37 0.57 16.60 0.24
C GLU A 37 -0.68 15.89 -0.30
N ILE A 38 -0.79 14.59 0.00
CA ILE A 38 -1.97 13.76 -0.26
C ILE A 38 -2.47 13.27 1.10
N SER A 39 -3.75 13.51 1.36
CA SER A 39 -4.41 13.14 2.60
C SER A 39 -5.46 12.04 2.37
N SER A 40 -5.84 11.33 3.43
CA SER A 40 -6.97 10.39 3.38
C SER A 40 -8.29 11.05 2.96
N ALA A 41 -8.45 12.36 3.24
CA ALA A 41 -9.65 13.13 2.89
C ALA A 41 -9.83 13.33 1.37
N ASP A 42 -8.74 13.30 0.59
CA ASP A 42 -8.77 13.45 -0.88
C ASP A 42 -9.48 12.27 -1.58
N PHE A 43 -9.68 11.17 -0.85
CA PHE A 43 -10.32 9.95 -1.33
C PHE A 43 -11.73 9.75 -0.75
N ALA A 44 -12.29 10.73 -0.03
CA ALA A 44 -13.63 10.62 0.53
C ALA A 44 -14.68 10.33 -0.55
N GLY A 45 -15.56 9.36 -0.29
CA GLY A 45 -16.61 8.94 -1.22
C GLY A 45 -16.13 8.07 -2.39
N LYS A 46 -14.87 7.63 -2.41
CA LYS A 46 -14.30 6.72 -3.43
C LYS A 46 -13.98 5.36 -2.83
N ASN A 47 -13.94 4.33 -3.66
CA ASN A 47 -13.21 3.11 -3.32
C ASN A 47 -11.71 3.44 -3.35
N LEU A 48 -10.99 3.10 -2.29
CA LEU A 48 -9.56 3.33 -2.19
C LEU A 48 -8.83 2.00 -1.98
N VAL A 49 -7.89 1.71 -2.88
CA VAL A 49 -6.97 0.59 -2.75
C VAL A 49 -5.61 1.13 -2.34
N LEU A 50 -5.19 0.87 -1.10
CA LEU A 50 -3.82 1.12 -0.65
C LEU A 50 -2.97 -0.09 -1.00
N ASN A 51 -2.04 0.10 -1.94
CA ASN A 51 -1.06 -0.90 -2.33
C ASN A 51 0.29 -0.52 -1.71
N ILE A 52 0.69 -1.24 -0.66
CA ILE A 52 1.77 -0.83 0.25
C ILE A 52 3.00 -1.70 0.02
N PHE A 53 4.15 -1.05 -0.08
CA PHE A 53 5.40 -1.68 -0.49
C PHE A 53 6.57 -1.33 0.44
N PRO A 54 7.52 -2.25 0.67
CA PRO A 54 8.80 -1.91 1.27
C PRO A 54 9.53 -0.85 0.44
N SER A 55 9.61 -1.09 -0.87
CA SER A 55 10.05 -0.13 -1.87
C SER A 55 9.41 -0.44 -3.23
N VAL A 56 9.17 0.59 -4.02
CA VAL A 56 8.70 0.51 -5.41
C VAL A 56 9.80 -0.03 -6.36
N ASP A 57 11.06 0.02 -5.93
CA ASP A 57 12.23 -0.46 -6.68
C ASP A 57 12.67 -1.85 -6.18
N THR A 58 11.69 -2.75 -5.98
CA THR A 58 11.92 -4.14 -5.56
C THR A 58 11.74 -5.11 -6.72
N GLY A 59 12.43 -6.26 -6.67
CA GLY A 59 12.41 -7.28 -7.73
C GLY A 59 11.10 -8.06 -7.89
N VAL A 60 10.00 -7.64 -7.26
CA VAL A 60 8.66 -8.21 -7.47
C VAL A 60 8.19 -7.82 -8.87
N CYS A 61 7.49 -8.74 -9.55
CA CYS A 61 7.17 -8.57 -10.97
C CYS A 61 6.37 -7.28 -11.21
N ALA A 62 7.00 -6.27 -11.82
CA ALA A 62 6.32 -5.01 -12.13
C ALA A 62 5.06 -5.23 -13.00
N ASN A 63 4.98 -6.32 -13.77
CA ASN A 63 3.84 -6.63 -14.63
C ASN A 63 2.57 -7.04 -13.86
N SER A 64 2.69 -7.82 -12.78
CA SER A 64 1.54 -8.24 -11.98
C SER A 64 0.97 -7.06 -11.19
N VAL A 65 1.84 -6.30 -10.52
CA VAL A 65 1.49 -5.06 -9.83
C VAL A 65 0.83 -4.08 -10.79
N ARG A 66 1.39 -3.91 -12.00
CA ARG A 66 0.80 -3.09 -13.05
C ARG A 66 -0.57 -3.58 -13.50
N THR A 67 -0.72 -4.89 -13.67
CA THR A 67 -2.01 -5.51 -14.06
C THR A 67 -3.06 -5.28 -13.00
N PHE A 68 -2.73 -5.51 -11.74
CA PHE A 68 -3.61 -5.24 -10.61
C PHE A 68 -4.00 -3.77 -10.54
N ASN A 69 -3.02 -2.85 -10.59
CA ASN A 69 -3.27 -1.41 -10.54
C ASN A 69 -4.21 -0.97 -11.68
N LYS A 70 -4.02 -1.49 -12.89
CA LYS A 70 -4.92 -1.22 -14.03
C LYS A 70 -6.33 -1.75 -13.81
N GLN A 71 -6.46 -2.97 -13.31
CA GLN A 71 -7.75 -3.59 -13.06
C GLN A 71 -8.52 -2.84 -11.97
N ALA A 72 -7.86 -2.54 -10.85
CA ALA A 72 -8.45 -1.80 -9.73
C ALA A 72 -8.85 -0.38 -10.15
N ALA A 73 -7.96 0.36 -10.81
CA ALA A 73 -8.25 1.71 -11.28
C ALA A 73 -9.29 1.79 -12.41
N GLY A 74 -9.53 0.67 -13.11
CA GLY A 74 -10.59 0.53 -14.11
C GLY A 74 -11.97 0.25 -13.52
N LEU A 75 -12.08 0.00 -12.20
CA LEU A 75 -13.37 -0.14 -11.52
C LEU A 75 -14.01 1.23 -11.30
N GLU A 76 -15.34 1.24 -11.24
CA GLU A 76 -16.10 2.47 -11.04
C GLU A 76 -15.71 3.14 -9.71
N ASN A 77 -15.53 4.47 -9.75
CA ASN A 77 -15.27 5.30 -8.57
C ASN A 77 -14.10 4.77 -7.69
N THR A 78 -13.06 4.22 -8.31
CA THR A 78 -11.95 3.56 -7.61
C THR A 78 -10.62 4.27 -7.88
N VAL A 79 -9.83 4.43 -6.82
CA VAL A 79 -8.47 4.99 -6.87
C VAL A 79 -7.50 4.01 -6.22
N VAL A 80 -6.33 3.86 -6.82
CA VAL A 80 -5.23 3.08 -6.25
C VAL A 80 -4.16 4.05 -5.76
N LEU A 81 -3.81 3.96 -4.48
CA LEU A 81 -2.70 4.70 -3.88
C LEU A 81 -1.57 3.71 -3.56
N CYS A 82 -0.47 3.83 -4.30
CA CYS A 82 0.77 3.10 -4.06
C CYS A 82 1.58 3.84 -2.99
N VAL A 83 1.86 3.18 -1.86
CA VAL A 83 2.54 3.79 -0.70
C VAL A 83 3.84 3.05 -0.41
N SER A 84 4.93 3.80 -0.22
CA SER A 84 6.24 3.28 0.17
C SER A 84 6.99 4.33 0.99
N ASN A 85 8.15 3.98 1.55
CA ASN A 85 9.07 4.95 2.15
C ASN A 85 10.15 5.45 1.18
N ASP A 86 10.06 5.10 -0.12
CA ASP A 86 10.93 5.68 -1.14
C ASP A 86 10.72 7.19 -1.21
N LEU A 87 11.79 7.94 -1.46
CA LEU A 87 11.68 9.39 -1.57
C LEU A 87 10.78 9.81 -2.75
N PRO A 88 10.12 10.99 -2.67
CA PRO A 88 9.32 11.54 -3.76
C PRO A 88 10.01 11.52 -5.15
N PHE A 89 11.33 11.70 -5.18
CA PHE A 89 12.14 11.71 -6.40
C PHE A 89 12.34 10.32 -7.06
N ALA A 90 12.06 9.25 -6.31
CA ALA A 90 12.19 7.87 -6.75
C ALA A 90 10.84 7.27 -7.15
N ILE A 91 9.75 7.59 -6.44
CA ILE A 91 8.42 7.05 -6.73
C ILE A 91 7.89 7.43 -8.13
N GLY A 92 8.33 8.55 -8.70
CA GLY A 92 7.99 8.91 -10.09
C GLY A 92 8.56 7.96 -11.16
N ARG A 93 9.50 7.09 -10.80
CA ARG A 93 10.07 6.06 -11.69
C ARG A 93 9.32 4.74 -11.64
N PHE A 94 8.24 4.67 -10.86
CA PHE A 94 7.50 3.42 -10.67
C PHE A 94 6.68 3.05 -11.91
N CYS A 95 7.26 2.21 -12.77
CA CYS A 95 6.63 1.75 -14.01
C CYS A 95 5.27 1.09 -13.82
N ALA A 96 4.99 0.51 -12.65
CA ALA A 96 3.71 -0.12 -12.38
C ALA A 96 2.55 0.87 -12.20
N ALA A 97 2.82 2.16 -11.99
CA ALA A 97 1.83 3.24 -12.00
C ALA A 97 1.84 4.05 -13.31
N GLU A 98 2.90 3.92 -14.11
CA GLU A 98 3.10 4.76 -15.30
C GLU A 98 1.96 4.64 -16.32
N GLY A 99 1.38 5.79 -16.66
CA GLY A 99 0.30 5.91 -17.65
C GLY A 99 -1.00 5.18 -17.28
N ILE A 100 -1.26 4.93 -15.99
CA ILE A 100 -2.56 4.44 -15.53
C ILE A 100 -3.31 5.59 -14.87
N GLU A 101 -4.47 5.93 -15.41
CA GLU A 101 -5.39 6.88 -14.78
C GLU A 101 -5.86 6.35 -13.42
N ASN A 102 -6.06 7.23 -12.43
CA ASN A 102 -6.49 6.88 -11.07
C ASN A 102 -5.52 5.98 -10.28
N VAL A 103 -4.26 5.86 -10.70
CA VAL A 103 -3.18 5.28 -9.89
C VAL A 103 -2.24 6.39 -9.45
N VAL A 104 -2.09 6.56 -8.14
CA VAL A 104 -1.26 7.59 -7.52
C VAL A 104 -0.11 6.94 -6.79
N THR A 105 1.10 7.45 -6.97
CA THR A 105 2.27 7.03 -6.18
C THR A 105 2.56 8.04 -5.09
N SER A 106 2.87 7.55 -3.89
CA SER A 106 3.13 8.39 -2.73
C SER A 106 4.28 7.87 -1.88
N SER A 107 4.86 8.80 -1.13
CA SER A 107 5.95 8.57 -0.18
C SER A 107 5.49 8.87 1.23
N ALA A 108 5.63 7.89 2.12
CA ALA A 108 5.41 7.99 3.54
C ALA A 108 6.70 8.28 4.33
N PHE A 109 7.81 8.66 3.68
CA PHE A 109 9.15 8.74 4.30
C PHE A 109 9.25 9.62 5.57
N ARG A 110 8.33 10.59 5.72
CA ARG A 110 8.23 11.49 6.88
C ARG A 110 6.86 11.46 7.57
N SER A 111 6.04 10.47 7.22
CA SER A 111 4.68 10.28 7.72
C SER A 111 4.67 9.25 8.86
N SER A 112 3.63 9.30 9.70
CA SER A 112 3.30 8.23 10.65
C SER A 112 2.51 7.08 10.03
N PHE A 113 2.27 7.10 8.70
CA PHE A 113 1.49 6.09 7.98
C PHE A 113 1.86 4.65 8.35
N GLY A 114 3.16 4.33 8.40
CA GLY A 114 3.63 2.98 8.72
C GLY A 114 3.23 2.57 10.13
N GLU A 115 3.37 3.48 11.09
CA GLU A 115 2.98 3.28 12.47
C GLU A 115 1.46 3.12 12.64
N ASP A 116 0.69 4.03 12.05
CA ASP A 116 -0.77 4.13 12.19
C ASP A 116 -1.51 2.95 11.54
N PHE A 117 -0.92 2.38 10.48
CA PHE A 117 -1.44 1.18 9.81
C PHE A 117 -0.83 -0.12 10.34
N GLY A 118 0.09 -0.07 11.30
CA GLY A 118 0.71 -1.27 11.87
C GLY A 118 1.61 -2.04 10.89
N VAL A 119 2.14 -1.37 9.86
CA VAL A 119 2.94 -1.96 8.77
C VAL A 119 4.40 -1.55 8.79
N LYS A 120 4.84 -0.69 9.71
CA LYS A 120 6.26 -0.34 9.81
C LYS A 120 7.06 -1.56 10.27
N LEU A 121 8.06 -1.96 9.50
CA LEU A 121 9.01 -2.99 9.90
C LEU A 121 9.94 -2.43 10.99
N VAL A 122 10.04 -3.11 12.13
CA VAL A 122 10.76 -2.59 13.32
C VAL A 122 12.15 -3.20 13.51
N ASP A 123 12.46 -4.28 12.83
CA ASP A 123 13.73 -4.99 12.92
C ASP A 123 14.19 -5.57 11.57
N GLY A 124 15.30 -6.30 11.59
CA GLY A 124 15.90 -6.88 10.38
C GLY A 124 16.51 -5.84 9.42
N PRO A 125 16.93 -6.27 8.22
CA PRO A 125 17.57 -5.40 7.23
C PRO A 125 16.61 -4.39 6.57
N LEU A 126 15.30 -4.58 6.71
CA LEU A 126 14.26 -3.70 6.16
C LEU A 126 13.63 -2.79 7.23
N ALA A 127 14.19 -2.74 8.44
CA ALA A 127 13.71 -1.88 9.51
C ALA A 127 13.55 -0.43 9.05
N GLY A 128 12.39 0.18 9.33
CA GLY A 128 12.02 1.52 8.90
C GLY A 128 11.31 1.59 7.55
N LEU A 129 11.22 0.49 6.79
CA LEU A 129 10.36 0.39 5.61
C LEU A 129 8.95 -0.11 5.98
N LEU A 130 8.07 -0.18 4.98
CA LEU A 130 6.72 -0.70 5.14
C LEU A 130 6.66 -2.19 4.78
N ALA A 131 5.84 -2.96 5.46
CA ALA A 131 5.55 -4.34 5.11
C ALA A 131 4.66 -4.40 3.86
N ARG A 132 4.92 -5.36 2.97
CA ARG A 132 4.11 -5.54 1.76
C ARG A 132 2.68 -5.93 2.16
N SER A 133 1.72 -5.10 1.79
CA SER A 133 0.33 -5.25 2.21
C SER A 133 -0.65 -4.57 1.26
N VAL A 134 -1.91 -4.99 1.33
CA VAL A 134 -3.03 -4.36 0.61
C VAL A 134 -4.14 -4.05 1.58
N VAL A 135 -4.70 -2.85 1.50
CA VAL A 135 -5.89 -2.43 2.24
C VAL A 135 -6.89 -1.86 1.25
N VAL A 136 -8.15 -2.32 1.30
CA VAL A 136 -9.25 -1.79 0.49
C VAL A 136 -10.26 -1.10 1.40
N VAL A 137 -10.68 0.08 0.98
CA VAL A 137 -11.60 0.95 1.71
C VAL A 137 -12.78 1.28 0.80
N ASN A 138 -13.99 1.22 1.35
CA ASN A 138 -15.21 1.57 0.64
C ASN A 138 -15.49 3.10 0.67
N PRO A 139 -16.50 3.60 -0.05
CA PRO A 139 -16.84 5.04 -0.10
C PRO A 139 -17.24 5.64 1.26
N ALA A 140 -17.63 4.82 2.24
CA ALA A 140 -17.96 5.23 3.61
C ALA A 140 -16.72 5.35 4.52
N GLY A 141 -15.51 5.16 3.97
CA GLY A 141 -14.26 5.22 4.71
C GLY A 141 -14.02 4.01 5.62
N GLU A 142 -14.63 2.86 5.30
CA GLU A 142 -14.49 1.62 6.07
C GLU A 142 -13.64 0.62 5.33
N VAL A 143 -12.76 -0.05 6.09
CA VAL A 143 -11.89 -1.11 5.59
C VAL A 143 -12.74 -2.33 5.26
N VAL A 144 -12.69 -2.79 4.01
CA VAL A 144 -13.45 -3.97 3.53
C VAL A 144 -12.56 -5.17 3.22
N TYR A 145 -11.24 -4.95 3.08
CA TYR A 145 -10.25 -6.00 2.90
C TYR A 145 -8.90 -5.56 3.45
N THR A 146 -8.19 -6.48 4.08
CA THR A 146 -6.78 -6.32 4.41
C THR A 146 -6.00 -7.61 4.18
N GLU A 147 -4.76 -7.44 3.75
CA GLU A 147 -3.81 -8.52 3.60
C GLU A 147 -2.42 -8.02 3.95
N LEU A 148 -1.80 -8.64 4.96
CA LEU A 148 -0.37 -8.56 5.20
C LEU A 148 0.27 -9.76 4.53
N VAL A 149 1.18 -9.54 3.59
CA VAL A 149 1.81 -10.65 2.86
C VAL A 149 2.81 -11.35 3.79
N PRO A 150 2.65 -12.66 4.08
CA PRO A 150 3.51 -13.35 5.04
C PRO A 150 4.98 -13.40 4.63
N GLU A 151 5.28 -13.43 3.33
CA GLU A 151 6.64 -13.39 2.78
C GLU A 151 6.80 -12.15 1.91
N THR A 152 7.72 -11.27 2.27
CA THR A 152 7.89 -9.93 1.68
C THR A 152 8.17 -9.96 0.17
N THR A 153 8.78 -11.05 -0.32
CA THR A 153 9.09 -11.26 -1.74
C THR A 153 7.92 -11.80 -2.57
N ASN A 154 6.83 -12.21 -1.93
CA ASN A 154 5.62 -12.69 -2.60
C ASN A 154 4.69 -11.53 -2.98
N GLU A 155 3.76 -11.84 -3.88
CA GLU A 155 2.67 -10.94 -4.26
C GLU A 155 1.47 -11.14 -3.31
N PRO A 156 0.69 -10.07 -3.05
CA PRO A 156 -0.62 -10.18 -2.43
C PRO A 156 -1.62 -10.97 -3.30
N ASN A 157 -2.72 -11.41 -2.69
CA ASN A 157 -3.87 -11.96 -3.39
C ASN A 157 -4.70 -10.86 -4.06
N TYR A 158 -4.25 -10.44 -5.25
CA TYR A 158 -4.92 -9.41 -6.05
C TYR A 158 -6.36 -9.74 -6.42
N GLU A 159 -6.70 -11.02 -6.65
CA GLU A 159 -8.07 -11.42 -6.98
C GLU A 159 -9.02 -11.17 -5.80
N ALA A 160 -8.59 -11.51 -4.58
CA ALA A 160 -9.36 -11.26 -3.36
C ALA A 160 -9.54 -9.76 -3.08
N ALA A 161 -8.47 -8.98 -3.26
CA ALA A 161 -8.54 -7.52 -3.11
C ALA A 161 -9.52 -6.87 -4.12
N LEU A 162 -9.50 -7.30 -5.38
CA LEU A 162 -10.43 -6.81 -6.41
C LEU A 162 -11.88 -7.25 -6.15
N ALA A 163 -12.08 -8.45 -5.62
CA ALA A 163 -13.40 -8.95 -5.28
C ALA A 163 -14.06 -8.14 -4.16
N ALA A 164 -13.27 -7.56 -3.24
CA ALA A 164 -13.77 -6.75 -2.13
C ALA A 164 -14.32 -5.37 -2.56
N ILE A 165 -14.04 -4.93 -3.79
CA ILE A 165 -14.54 -3.66 -4.35
C ILE A 165 -15.89 -3.85 -5.05
N LYS A 166 -16.23 -5.08 -5.44
CA LYS A 166 -17.40 -5.43 -6.27
C LYS A 166 -18.69 -5.64 -5.47
#